data_AF-A0A2N6D3I2-F1
#
_entry.id   AF-A0A2N6D3I2-F1
#
_cell.length_a   1.000
_cell.length_b   1.000
_cell.length_c   1.000
_cell.angle_alpha   90.00
_cell.angle_beta   90.00
_cell.angle_gamma   90.00
#
_symmetry.space_group_name_H-M   'P 1'
#
loop_
_entity.id
_entity.type
_entity.pdbx_description
1 polymer ?
#
loop_
_entity_poly.entity_id
_entity_poly.type
_entity_poly.pdbx_seq_one_letter_code
_entity_poly.pdbx_strand_id
1 'polypeptide(L)' 'MHYYVTWDETFPHGCRAYEFKSPAMPSVSVYKSSGLECQLFVDNPKIKKS' A
#
# COMPACT_ATOMS: atom_id res chain seq x y z
N MET A 1 6.88 -4.26 5.87
CA MET A 1 5.49 -4.58 5.50
C MET A 1 4.56 -3.56 6.16
N HIS A 2 4.10 -2.57 5.40
CA HIS A 2 3.28 -1.46 5.92
C HIS A 2 1.81 -1.53 5.50
N TYR A 3 1.45 -2.51 4.68
CA TYR A 3 0.08 -2.76 4.24
C TYR A 3 -0.72 -3.47 5.33
N TYR A 4 -1.98 -3.08 5.51
CA TYR A 4 -2.94 -3.78 6.36
C TYR A 4 -4.34 -3.73 5.73
N VAL A 5 -5.17 -4.72 6.05
CA VAL A 5 -6.59 -4.74 5.67
C VAL A 5 -7.39 -3.98 6.72
N THR A 6 -8.21 -3.04 6.28
CA THR A 6 -9.00 -2.15 7.15
C THR A 6 -10.38 -2.70 7.47
N TRP A 7 -10.83 -3.72 6.73
CA TRP A 7 -12.20 -4.28 6.77
C TRP A 7 -13.30 -3.26 6.45
N ASP A 8 -12.92 -2.17 5.79
CA ASP A 8 -13.84 -1.13 5.34
C ASP A 8 -14.33 -1.47 3.92
N GLU A 9 -15.65 -1.51 3.70
CA GLU A 9 -16.23 -1.85 2.39
C GLU A 9 -15.83 -0.87 1.30
N THR A 10 -15.61 0.39 1.68
CA THR A 10 -15.23 1.45 0.75
C THR A 10 -13.72 1.57 0.57
N PHE A 11 -12.94 1.31 1.63
CA PHE A 11 -11.49 1.45 1.62
C PHE A 11 -10.76 0.25 2.23
N PRO A 12 -10.80 -0.94 1.61
CA PRO A 12 -10.27 -2.18 2.19
C PRO A 12 -8.75 -2.20 2.40
N HIS A 13 -7.99 -1.31 1.74
CA HIS A 13 -6.54 -1.29 1.80
C HIS A 13 -6.02 -0.12 2.63
N GLY A 14 -5.27 -0.39 3.69
CA GLY A 14 -4.61 0.59 4.53
C GLY A 14 -3.09 0.60 4.37
N CYS A 15 -2.48 1.77 4.49
CA CYS A 15 -1.03 1.95 4.58
C CYS A 15 -0.66 2.53 5.95
N ARG A 16 0.08 1.78 6.78
CA ARG A 16 0.56 2.24 8.10
C ARG A 16 1.66 3.29 7.99
N ALA A 17 2.43 3.28 6.90
CA ALA A 17 3.56 4.21 6.75
C ALA A 17 3.10 5.64 6.44
N TYR A 18 1.98 5.77 5.74
CA TYR A 18 1.38 7.05 5.36
C TYR A 18 0.02 7.30 6.05
N GLU A 19 -0.39 6.39 6.93
CA GLU A 19 -1.62 6.48 7.73
C GLU A 19 -2.90 6.77 6.94
N PHE A 20 -3.01 6.23 5.72
CA PHE A 20 -4.20 6.38 4.86
C PHE A 20 -4.87 5.05 4.51
N LYS A 21 -6.13 5.14 4.09
CA LYS A 21 -6.91 4.03 3.53
C LYS A 21 -7.27 4.34 2.07
N SER A 22 -7.34 3.33 1.22
CA SER A 22 -7.58 3.47 -0.22
C SER A 22 -8.37 2.25 -0.74
N PRO A 23 -9.17 2.42 -1.82
CA PRO A 23 -9.85 1.29 -2.44
C PRO A 23 -8.90 0.47 -3.33
N ALA A 24 -7.76 1.04 -3.71
CA ALA A 24 -6.72 0.37 -4.48
C ALA A 24 -5.52 0.03 -3.60
N MET A 25 -4.58 -0.77 -4.13
CA MET A 25 -3.32 -1.03 -3.44
C MET A 25 -2.62 0.28 -3.04
N PRO A 26 -2.04 0.35 -1.82
CA PRO A 26 -1.45 1.58 -1.32
C PRO A 26 -0.27 2.05 -2.17
N SER A 27 0.49 1.15 -2.80
CA SER A 27 1.57 1.52 -3.74
C SER A 27 1.04 2.32 -4.94
N VAL A 28 -0.09 1.90 -5.50
CA VAL A 28 -0.77 2.56 -6.62
C VAL A 28 -1.36 3.89 -6.18
N SER A 29 -1.96 3.95 -4.98
CA SER A 29 -2.53 5.18 -4.43
C SER A 29 -1.45 6.24 -4.18
N VAL A 30 -0.29 5.84 -3.64
CA VAL A 30 0.87 6.73 -3.44
C VAL A 30 1.38 7.23 -4.79
N TYR A 31 1.53 6.34 -5.79
CA TYR A 31 1.94 6.73 -7.13
C TYR A 31 0.97 7.72 -7.79
N LYS A 32 -0.34 7.48 -7.69
CA LYS A 32 -1.35 8.39 -8.23
C LYS A 32 -1.35 9.75 -7.53
N SER A 33 -1.10 9.78 -6.22
CA SER A 33 -1.12 11.03 -5.45
C SER A 33 0.16 11.84 -5.57
N SER A 34 1.32 11.18 -5.66
CA SER A 34 2.63 11.84 -5.62
C SER A 34 3.35 11.84 -6.97
N GLY A 35 2.91 11.02 -7.93
CA GLY A 35 3.63 10.78 -9.19
C GLY A 35 4.90 9.95 -9.03
N LEU A 36 5.17 9.42 -7.83
CA LEU A 36 6.39 8.70 -7.48
C LEU A 36 6.06 7.30 -6.98
N GLU A 37 6.90 6.32 -7.33
CA GLU A 37 6.77 4.97 -6.79
C GLU A 37 6.94 4.98 -5.27
N CYS A 38 6.17 4.13 -4.58
CA CYS A 38 6.12 4.11 -3.12
C CYS A 38 7.50 3.77 -2.52
N GLN A 39 8.19 4.79 -2.01
CA GLN A 39 9.53 4.65 -1.39
C GLN A 39 9.50 3.85 -0.09
N LEU A 40 8.32 3.75 0.53
CA LEU A 40 8.09 2.99 1.76
C LEU A 40 7.58 1.56 1.46
N PHE A 41 7.53 1.17 0.18
CA PHE A 41 7.22 -0.20 -0.19
C PHE A 41 8.38 -1.11 0.21
N VAL A 42 8.11 -2.02 1.15
CA VAL A 42 9.05 -3.05 1.57
C VAL A 42 8.49 -4.38 1.08
N ASP A 43 9.18 -4.96 0.10
CA ASP A 43 8.89 -6.31 -0.38
C ASP A 43 8.99 -7.30 0.78
N ASN A 44 8.09 -8.27 0.82
CA ASN A 44 8.15 -9.28 1.86
C ASN A 44 9.28 -10.25 1.46
N PRO A 45 10.35 -10.41 2.26
CA PRO A 45 11.54 -11.19 1.86
C PRO A 45 11.25 -12.66 1.52
N LYS A 46 10.03 -13.14 1.78
CA LYS A 46 9.54 -14.48 1.41
C LYS A 46 9.02 -14.58 -0.03
N ILE A 47 8.80 -13.46 -0.73
CA ILE A 47 8.30 -13.44 -2.10
C ILE A 47 9.52 -13.42 -3.04
N LYS A 48 10.10 -14.60 -3.33
CA LYS A 48 11.11 -14.69 -4.40
C LYS A 48 10.43 -14.43 -5.74
N LYS A 49 10.68 -13.27 -6.35
CA LYS A 49 10.34 -13.04 -7.76
C LYS A 49 11.28 -13.92 -8.61
N SER A 50 10.70 -14.91 -9.28
CA SER A 50 11.38 -15.83 -10.21
C SER A 50 11.58 -15.19 -11.58
#